data_AF-A0A658NJV1-F1
#
_entry.id   AF-A0A658NJV1-F1
#
_cell.length_a   1.000
_cell.length_b   1.000
_cell.length_c   1.000
_cell.angle_alpha   90.00
_cell.angle_beta   90.00
_cell.angle_gamma   90.00
#
_symmetry.space_group_name_H-M   'P 1'
#
loop_
_entity.id
_entity.type
_entity.pdbx_description
1 polymer ?
#
loop_
_entity_poly.entity_id
_entity_poly.type
_entity_poly.pdbx_seq_one_letter_code
_entity_poly.pdbx_strand_id
1 'polypeptide(L)'
;KSKEPQAANKKVYISYDISNMRTRISVRDDGEGFDWRKRLAGELTAGLHGMGIKLAESFVSSVSYNAKGNEASFEIANQRDSTNLIP
;
A
#
# COMPACT_ATOMS: atom_id res chain seq x y z
N LYS A 1 -10.55 20.40 5.18
CA LYS A 1 -10.36 20.47 3.70
C LYS A 1 -8.96 21.03 3.44
N SER A 2 -8.18 20.44 2.54
CA SER A 2 -6.82 20.91 2.24
C SER A 2 -6.85 22.35 1.73
N LYS A 3 -5.93 23.19 2.19
CA LYS A 3 -5.83 24.61 1.82
C LYS A 3 -5.09 24.83 0.48
N GLU A 4 -4.51 23.78 -0.09
CA GLU A 4 -3.84 23.84 -1.38
C GLU A 4 -4.82 23.59 -2.55
N PRO A 5 -5.01 24.55 -3.47
CA PRO A 5 -5.91 24.41 -4.61
C PRO A 5 -5.58 23.22 -5.51
N GLN A 6 -4.30 22.87 -5.62
CA GLN A 6 -3.80 21.77 -6.46
C GLN A 6 -4.19 20.39 -5.95
N ALA A 7 -4.52 20.25 -4.66
CA ALA A 7 -4.95 18.98 -4.06
C ALA A 7 -6.48 18.81 -4.09
N ALA A 8 -7.25 19.86 -4.41
CA ALA A 8 -8.70 19.87 -4.28
C ALA A 8 -9.40 18.83 -5.17
N ASN A 9 -8.78 18.47 -6.31
CA ASN A 9 -9.32 17.51 -7.27
C ASN A 9 -8.57 16.16 -7.28
N LYS A 10 -7.53 15.99 -6.45
CA LYS A 10 -6.78 14.73 -6.38
C LYS A 10 -7.57 13.70 -5.58
N LYS A 11 -7.67 12.49 -6.11
CA LYS A 11 -8.37 11.38 -5.44
C LYS A 11 -7.38 10.27 -5.08
N VAL A 12 -7.76 9.54 -4.04
CA VAL A 12 -7.17 8.26 -3.67
C VAL A 12 -8.24 7.19 -3.86
N TYR A 13 -7.90 6.15 -4.59
CA TYR A 13 -8.72 5.01 -4.90
C TYR A 13 -8.24 3.83 -4.07
N ILE A 14 -9.14 3.24 -3.29
CA ILE A 14 -8.89 2.00 -2.56
C ILE A 14 -9.74 0.93 -3.21
N SER A 15 -9.11 -0.15 -3.67
CA SER A 15 -9.78 -1.31 -4.25
C SER A 15 -9.36 -2.55 -3.48
N TYR A 16 -10.26 -3.52 -3.38
CA TYR A 16 -9.98 -4.77 -2.68
C TYR A 16 -10.61 -5.95 -3.40
N ASP A 17 -9.94 -7.09 -3.33
CA ASP A 17 -10.39 -8.39 -3.80
C ASP A 17 -10.25 -9.38 -2.64
N ILE A 18 -11.36 -9.97 -2.21
CA ILE A 18 -11.39 -10.88 -1.07
C ILE A 18 -11.79 -12.26 -1.58
N SER A 19 -10.89 -13.23 -1.39
CA SER A 19 -11.12 -14.64 -1.71
C SER A 19 -11.06 -15.50 -0.44
N ASN A 20 -11.34 -16.79 -0.56
CA ASN A 20 -11.15 -17.74 0.54
C ASN A 20 -9.68 -18.01 0.90
N MET A 21 -8.73 -17.64 0.02
CA MET A 21 -7.30 -17.87 0.19
C MET A 21 -6.57 -16.63 0.70
N ARG A 22 -6.92 -15.47 0.14
CA ARG A 22 -6.22 -14.21 0.36
C ARG A 22 -7.14 -13.01 0.15
N THR A 23 -6.76 -11.91 0.77
CA THR A 23 -7.30 -10.59 0.54
C THR A 23 -6.22 -9.75 -0.13
N ARG A 24 -6.52 -9.17 -1.29
CA ARG A 24 -5.66 -8.21 -1.98
C ARG A 24 -6.26 -6.82 -1.84
N ILE A 25 -5.45 -5.85 -1.42
CA ILE A 25 -5.85 -4.45 -1.34
C ILE A 25 -4.91 -3.63 -2.21
N SER A 26 -5.46 -2.70 -2.99
CA SER A 26 -4.74 -1.76 -3.83
C SER A 26 -5.09 -0.34 -3.45
N VAL A 27 -4.08 0.51 -3.30
CA VAL A 27 -4.23 1.95 -3.06
C VAL A 27 -3.57 2.68 -4.22
N ARG A 28 -4.35 3.45 -4.98
CA ARG A 28 -3.89 4.25 -6.11
C ARG A 28 -4.21 5.72 -5.92
N ASP A 29 -3.29 6.61 -6.25
CA ASP A 29 -3.52 8.04 -6.28
C ASP A 29 -3.40 8.63 -7.70
N ASP A 30 -3.85 9.87 -7.86
CA ASP A 30 -3.74 10.64 -9.11
C ASP A 30 -2.36 11.33 -9.29
N GLY A 31 -1.37 10.98 -8.48
CA GLY A 31 -0.02 11.50 -8.56
C GLY A 31 0.78 10.95 -9.74
N GLU A 32 1.95 11.53 -9.95
CA GLU A 32 2.91 11.09 -10.99
C GLU A 32 3.60 9.76 -10.64
N GLY A 33 3.45 9.29 -9.41
CA GLY A 33 4.10 8.09 -8.90
C GLY A 33 5.57 8.34 -8.55
N PHE A 34 6.28 7.27 -8.22
CA PHE A 34 7.70 7.33 -7.85
C PHE A 34 8.47 6.11 -8.32
N ASP A 35 9.80 6.25 -8.40
CA ASP A 35 10.70 5.16 -8.74
C ASP A 35 10.91 4.23 -7.54
N TRP A 36 9.93 3.35 -7.32
CA TRP A 36 9.92 2.39 -6.22
C TRP A 36 11.09 1.40 -6.29
N ARG A 37 11.62 1.11 -7.48
CA ARG A 37 12.76 0.22 -7.66
C ARG A 37 14.01 0.78 -7.00
N LYS A 38 14.27 2.08 -7.20
CA LYS A 38 15.37 2.78 -6.51
C LYS A 38 15.16 2.82 -5.00
N ARG A 39 13.92 2.95 -4.54
CA ARG A 39 13.60 3.00 -3.11
C ARG A 39 13.82 1.67 -2.39
N LEU A 40 13.52 0.55 -3.05
CA LEU A 40 13.77 -0.80 -2.54
C LEU A 40 15.25 -1.20 -2.60
N ALA A 41 16.01 -0.66 -3.55
CA ALA A 41 17.44 -0.93 -3.69
C ALA A 41 18.31 -0.19 -2.64
N GLY A 42 17.78 0.85 -1.99
CA GLY A 42 18.47 1.58 -0.93
C GLY A 42 18.24 0.94 0.45
N GLU A 43 19.22 1.05 1.35
CA GLU A 43 19.03 0.66 2.75
C GLU A 43 17.85 1.44 3.36
N LEU A 44 16.89 0.70 3.93
CA LEU A 44 15.73 1.26 4.59
C LEU A 44 16.16 1.90 5.92
N THR A 45 16.74 3.11 5.85
CA THR A 45 17.07 3.90 7.03
C THR A 45 15.78 4.21 7.79
N ALA A 46 15.62 3.55 8.93
CA ALA A 46 14.47 3.68 9.81
C ALA A 46 14.53 5.01 10.59
N GLY A 47 14.47 6.14 9.90
CA GLY A 47 14.12 7.42 10.49
C GLY A 47 12.62 7.62 10.33
N LEU A 48 11.90 7.85 11.44
CA LEU A 48 10.52 8.33 11.71
C LEU A 48 9.37 8.40 10.66
N HIS A 49 9.60 8.13 9.39
CA HIS A 49 8.69 8.16 8.25
C HIS A 49 8.92 6.88 7.44
N GLY A 50 7.91 5.99 7.42
CA GLY A 50 8.04 4.65 6.80
C GLY A 50 7.55 3.50 7.68
N MET A 51 7.13 3.76 8.92
CA MET A 51 6.54 2.75 9.80
C MET A 51 5.29 2.11 9.20
N GLY A 52 4.47 2.86 8.45
CA GLY A 52 3.29 2.30 7.78
C GLY A 52 3.64 1.26 6.71
N ILE A 53 4.76 1.44 6.00
CA ILE A 53 5.25 0.45 5.02
C ILE A 53 5.84 -0.74 5.74
N LYS A 54 6.65 -0.55 6.79
CA LYS A 54 7.18 -1.66 7.61
C LYS A 54 6.07 -2.45 8.31
N LEU A 55 5.02 -1.77 8.79
CA LEU A 55 3.85 -2.40 9.39
C LEU A 55 3.10 -3.21 8.33
N ALA A 56 2.88 -2.63 7.16
CA ALA A 56 2.31 -3.36 6.03
C ALA A 56 3.18 -4.58 5.70
N GLU A 57 4.50 -4.45 5.52
CA GLU A 57 5.44 -5.56 5.29
C GLU A 57 5.35 -6.66 6.36
N SER A 58 5.05 -6.31 7.62
CA SER A 58 4.88 -7.31 8.69
C SER A 58 3.55 -8.07 8.64
N PHE A 59 2.53 -7.52 7.97
CA PHE A 59 1.18 -8.10 7.87
C PHE A 59 0.85 -8.65 6.48
N VAL A 60 1.62 -8.29 5.47
CA VAL A 60 1.33 -8.60 4.08
C VAL A 60 2.37 -9.57 3.54
N SER A 61 1.90 -10.59 2.83
CA SER A 61 2.74 -11.62 2.22
C SER A 61 3.59 -11.06 1.10
N SER A 62 3.12 -9.98 0.47
CA SER A 62 3.83 -9.27 -0.60
C SER A 62 3.31 -7.85 -0.75
N VAL A 63 4.21 -6.94 -1.15
CA VAL A 63 3.87 -5.61 -1.65
C VAL A 63 4.34 -5.52 -3.09
N SER A 64 3.51 -4.96 -3.96
CA SER A 64 3.83 -4.71 -5.36
C SER A 64 3.40 -3.30 -5.75
N TYR A 65 4.06 -2.75 -6.77
CA TYR A 65 3.77 -1.42 -7.28
C TYR A 65 3.49 -1.51 -8.78
N ASN A 66 2.61 -0.66 -9.29
CA ASN A 66 2.42 -0.54 -10.73
C ASN A 66 3.65 0.11 -11.40
N ALA A 67 3.70 0.08 -12.73
CA ALA A 67 4.84 0.59 -13.49
C ALA A 67 5.13 2.08 -13.24
N LYS A 68 4.07 2.88 -13.05
CA LYS A 68 4.15 4.32 -12.75
C LYS A 68 4.59 4.60 -11.30
N GLY A 69 4.35 3.65 -10.39
CA GLY A 69 4.61 3.81 -8.96
C GLY A 69 3.59 4.68 -8.23
N ASN A 70 2.39 4.86 -8.77
CA ASN A 70 1.29 5.57 -8.10
C ASN A 70 0.19 4.63 -7.60
N GLU A 71 0.38 3.32 -7.74
CA GLU A 71 -0.46 2.29 -7.13
C GLU A 71 0.43 1.29 -6.38
N ALA A 72 0.07 1.01 -5.14
CA ALA A 72 0.63 -0.06 -4.34
C ALA A 72 -0.46 -1.11 -4.07
N SER A 73 -0.13 -2.38 -4.29
CA SER A 73 -0.98 -3.52 -3.93
C SER A 73 -0.28 -4.37 -2.89
N PHE A 74 -1.04 -4.85 -1.91
CA PHE A 74 -0.56 -5.82 -0.94
C PHE A 74 -1.55 -6.97 -0.74
N GLU A 75 -1.01 -8.14 -0.41
CA GLU A 75 -1.81 -9.35 -0.17
C GLU A 75 -1.68 -9.81 1.27
N ILE A 76 -2.80 -10.17 1.88
CA ILE A 76 -2.90 -10.75 3.22
C ILE A 76 -3.48 -12.16 3.05
N ALA A 77 -2.81 -13.17 3.57
CA ALA A 77 -3.35 -14.53 3.58
C ALA A 77 -4.55 -14.58 4.54
N ASN A 78 -5.66 -15.18 4.11
CA ASN A 78 -6.84 -15.30 4.96
C ASN A 78 -6.69 -16.51 5.87
N GLN A 79 -6.89 -16.32 7.17
CA GLN A 79 -7.01 -17.46 8.08
C GLN A 79 -8.33 -18.20 7.79
N ARG A 80 -8.24 -19.51 7.58
CA ARG A 80 -9.42 -20.37 7.40
C ARG A 80 -10.03 -20.67 8.76
N ASP A 81 -11.35 -20.58 8.83
CA ASP A 81 -12.15 -20.93 10.02
C ASP A 81 -11.87 -20.07 11.27
N SER A 82 -11.22 -18.92 11.11
CA SER A 82 -11.04 -17.91 12.15
C SER A 82 -11.22 -16.50 11.58
N THR A 83 -11.65 -15.56 12.41
CA THR A 83 -11.72 -14.15 12.03
C THR A 83 -10.30 -13.63 11.79
N ASN A 84 -10.04 -13.06 10.61
CA ASN A 84 -8.84 -12.26 10.39
C ASN A 84 -8.88 -11.06 11.33
N LEU A 85 -8.19 -11.17 12.47
CA LEU A 85 -7.97 -10.06 13.38
C LEU A 85 -6.82 -9.23 12.83
N ILE A 86 -7.14 -8.05 12.30
CA ILE A 86 -6.15 -7.00 12.08
C ILE A 86 -6.03 -6.29 13.45
N PRO A 87 -4.88 -6.38 14.15
CA PRO A 87 -4.71 -5.74 15.46
C PRO A 87 -4.73 -4.21 15.37
#